data_AF-A0A1C3VWV3-F1
#
_entry.id   AF-A0A1C3VWV3-F1
#
_cell.length_a   1.000
_cell.length_b   1.000
_cell.length_c   1.000
_cell.angle_alpha   90.00
_cell.angle_beta   90.00
_cell.angle_gamma   90.00
#
_symmetry.space_group_name_H-M   'P 1'
#
loop_
_entity.id
_entity.type
_entity.pdbx_description
1 polymer ?
#
loop_
_entity_poly.entity_id
_entity_poly.type
_entity_poly.pdbx_seq_one_letter_code
_entity_poly.pdbx_strand_id
1 'polypeptide(L)'
;MKGGKSLSVLRKVVADGSWVAAAKITSQVSQIGTFFLAARILMPSEFGFYAFLSALMVLLVVLAEGGWAEFIMKSGYDRDRFEQLVSISLVSGVLVTSVGLGGAFVLYTAFAQQAEGVLVAIFSCWILPAAITTVYDGTLVACGRLRAQAVVRIVSEVVGFSVTATGLFMGGHAIALVVGRIVSQLVILVGSVCFVRQKPRLHLTRAMVAEVAAFSKYIVATRLIIFLGSYSGTLAVGGFLGVTEAGYYRAAERIVAAISELMGEPIRALAWVEFRRARDLGELNGTNVLADAARQFLVWLFVVASPVYLGLMLVSPELIHIVLGEKWMPSAIIVSILCVKLLLLSPGYISEPLLTLSGNIHRRMAVTMVNAAVSVLFIIIFAPMGLLALAASQCVSASFSLTTSARIQIRYVGVNWRKVITDSIHMIGPSIGLMMAAVLSLQYAVEFAAMPTILALFLKIAVGTVAYVSLFLIVRFWMRRFPTPA
;
A
#
# COMPACT_ATOMS: atom_id res chain seq x y z
N MET A 1 19.44 36.92 -19.10
CA MET A 1 19.19 36.66 -17.66
C MET A 1 17.98 35.78 -17.31
N LYS A 2 16.96 35.58 -18.18
CA LYS A 2 15.80 34.70 -17.86
C LYS A 2 16.09 33.19 -17.95
N GLY A 3 17.02 32.74 -18.80
CA GLY A 3 17.39 31.32 -18.95
C GLY A 3 18.13 30.71 -17.76
N GLY A 4 19.02 31.46 -17.09
CA GLY A 4 19.79 30.97 -15.95
C GLY A 4 18.95 30.70 -14.69
N LYS A 5 17.93 31.54 -14.42
CA LYS A 5 16.99 31.31 -13.31
C LYS A 5 16.16 30.04 -13.55
N SER A 6 15.68 29.81 -14.78
CA SER A 6 14.92 28.60 -15.14
C SER A 6 15.74 27.31 -14.94
N LEU A 7 16.99 27.28 -15.43
CA LEU A 7 17.91 26.16 -15.22
C LEU A 7 18.24 25.90 -13.74
N SER A 8 18.41 26.97 -12.94
CA SER A 8 18.66 26.84 -11.50
C SER A 8 17.46 26.28 -10.73
N VAL A 9 16.24 26.66 -11.13
CA VAL A 9 14.99 26.14 -10.54
C VAL A 9 14.80 24.67 -10.92
N LEU A 10 15.01 24.31 -12.18
CA LEU A 10 14.94 22.92 -12.64
C LEU A 10 15.94 22.03 -11.91
N ARG A 11 17.20 22.47 -11.77
CA ARG A 11 18.23 21.72 -11.04
C ARG A 11 17.86 21.53 -9.57
N LYS A 12 17.28 22.56 -8.93
CA LYS A 12 16.81 22.48 -7.54
C LYS A 12 15.65 21.51 -7.39
N VAL A 13 14.64 21.57 -8.27
CA VAL A 13 13.49 20.66 -8.27
C VAL A 13 13.92 19.21 -8.47
N VAL A 14 14.86 18.96 -9.40
CA VAL A 14 15.41 17.61 -9.63
C VAL A 14 16.17 17.11 -8.40
N ALA A 15 16.98 17.96 -7.78
CA ALA A 15 17.71 17.60 -6.57
C ALA A 15 16.76 17.35 -5.37
N ASP A 16 15.77 18.19 -5.16
CA ASP A 16 14.79 18.00 -4.09
C ASP A 16 13.92 16.75 -4.34
N GLY A 17 13.55 16.50 -5.60
CA GLY A 17 12.85 15.28 -6.01
C GLY A 17 13.65 14.01 -5.77
N SER A 18 14.97 14.01 -6.03
CA SER A 18 15.82 12.85 -5.79
C SER A 18 15.97 12.55 -4.30
N TRP A 19 16.03 13.57 -3.43
CA TRP A 19 16.00 13.39 -1.98
C TRP A 19 14.68 12.79 -1.48
N VAL A 20 13.54 13.26 -1.99
CA VAL A 20 12.24 12.68 -1.64
C VAL A 20 12.14 11.23 -2.10
N ALA A 21 12.61 10.92 -3.31
CA ALA A 21 12.66 9.56 -3.82
C ALA A 21 13.55 8.65 -2.96
N ALA A 22 14.75 9.13 -2.59
CA ALA A 22 15.66 8.41 -1.70
C ALA A 22 15.01 8.11 -0.35
N ALA A 23 14.35 9.10 0.27
CA ALA A 23 13.63 8.90 1.53
C ALA A 23 12.51 7.85 1.41
N LYS A 24 11.76 7.85 0.30
CA LYS A 24 10.72 6.85 0.04
C LYS A 24 11.32 5.45 -0.11
N ILE A 25 12.41 5.31 -0.86
CA ILE A 25 13.12 4.03 -1.04
C ILE A 25 13.65 3.52 0.30
N THR A 26 14.31 4.38 1.09
CA THR A 26 14.81 4.00 2.42
C THR A 26 13.69 3.54 3.35
N SER A 27 12.55 4.25 3.38
CA SER A 27 11.40 3.83 4.18
C SER A 27 10.86 2.46 3.72
N GLN A 28 10.72 2.25 2.41
CA GLN A 28 10.27 0.96 1.87
C GLN A 28 11.21 -0.19 2.23
N VAL A 29 12.52 0.00 2.02
CA VAL A 29 13.54 -1.00 2.35
C VAL A 29 13.55 -1.28 3.86
N SER A 30 13.43 -0.26 4.69
CA SER A 30 13.39 -0.41 6.15
C SER A 30 12.14 -1.16 6.62
N GLN A 31 10.97 -0.87 6.03
CA GLN A 31 9.72 -1.58 6.34
C GLN A 31 9.77 -3.05 5.92
N ILE A 32 10.25 -3.33 4.71
CA ILE A 32 10.40 -4.70 4.20
C ILE A 32 11.43 -5.47 5.02
N GLY A 33 12.58 -4.84 5.33
CA GLY A 33 13.62 -5.41 6.18
C GLY A 33 13.10 -5.71 7.59
N THR A 34 12.37 -4.77 8.20
CA THR A 34 11.73 -4.98 9.51
C THR A 34 10.76 -6.15 9.47
N PHE A 35 9.92 -6.23 8.43
CA PHE A 35 8.96 -7.31 8.27
C PHE A 35 9.65 -8.67 8.17
N PHE A 36 10.66 -8.82 7.30
CA PHE A 36 11.37 -10.10 7.16
C PHE A 36 12.13 -10.48 8.42
N LEU A 37 12.80 -9.53 9.06
CA LEU A 37 13.50 -9.78 10.32
C LEU A 37 12.54 -10.22 11.43
N ALA A 38 11.44 -9.48 11.60
CA ALA A 38 10.41 -9.80 12.56
C ALA A 38 9.77 -11.17 12.28
N ALA A 39 9.45 -11.47 11.03
CA ALA A 39 8.85 -12.76 10.66
C ALA A 39 9.78 -13.95 10.91
N ARG A 40 11.10 -13.77 10.80
CA ARG A 40 12.08 -14.83 11.10
C ARG A 40 12.28 -15.10 12.58
N ILE A 41 12.20 -14.05 13.41
CA ILE A 41 12.48 -14.16 14.84
C ILE A 41 11.20 -14.44 15.63
N LEU A 42 10.10 -13.78 15.29
CA LEU A 42 8.84 -13.84 16.03
C LEU A 42 7.95 -15.00 15.60
N MET A 43 7.10 -15.42 16.52
CA MET A 43 5.97 -16.29 16.21
C MET A 43 4.86 -15.50 15.49
N PRO A 44 4.05 -16.14 14.63
CA PRO A 44 2.93 -15.49 13.94
C PRO A 44 1.93 -14.82 14.90
N SER A 45 1.75 -15.37 16.11
CA SER A 45 0.92 -14.79 17.16
C SER A 45 1.45 -13.45 17.69
N GLU A 46 2.76 -13.34 17.92
CA GLU A 46 3.41 -12.12 18.43
C GLU A 46 3.40 -11.01 17.37
N PHE A 47 3.78 -11.36 16.14
CA PHE A 47 3.73 -10.43 15.01
C PHE A 47 2.29 -10.03 14.71
N GLY A 48 1.35 -10.97 14.76
CA GLY A 48 -0.07 -10.72 14.55
C GLY A 48 -0.67 -9.81 15.61
N PHE A 49 -0.26 -9.96 16.87
CA PHE A 49 -0.65 -9.05 17.95
C PHE A 49 -0.11 -7.63 17.71
N TYR A 50 1.17 -7.50 17.35
CA TYR A 50 1.74 -6.22 16.94
C TYR A 50 1.00 -5.62 15.73
N ALA A 51 0.73 -6.40 14.70
CA ALA A 51 0.06 -5.95 13.48
C ALA A 51 -1.35 -5.42 13.77
N PHE A 52 -2.12 -6.17 14.57
CA PHE A 52 -3.46 -5.78 15.00
C PHE A 52 -3.44 -4.50 15.83
N LEU A 53 -2.59 -4.43 16.86
CA LEU A 53 -2.46 -3.22 17.68
C LEU A 53 -1.95 -2.03 16.87
N SER A 54 -0.99 -2.22 15.97
CA SER A 54 -0.48 -1.16 15.12
C SER A 54 -1.58 -0.57 14.23
N ALA A 55 -2.51 -1.40 13.75
CA ALA A 55 -3.66 -0.94 12.98
C ALA A 55 -4.57 -0.04 13.82
N LEU A 56 -4.86 -0.44 15.07
CA LEU A 56 -5.62 0.39 16.02
C LEU A 56 -4.88 1.70 16.34
N MET A 57 -3.57 1.66 16.54
CA MET A 57 -2.77 2.85 16.82
C MET A 57 -2.71 3.80 15.62
N VAL A 58 -2.62 3.28 14.40
CA VAL A 58 -2.69 4.10 13.17
C VAL A 58 -4.04 4.81 13.08
N LEU A 59 -5.15 4.17 13.46
CA LEU A 59 -6.45 4.83 13.53
C LEU A 59 -6.42 6.04 14.48
N LEU A 60 -5.90 5.85 15.69
CA LEU A 60 -5.77 6.93 16.67
C LEU A 60 -4.85 8.05 16.17
N VAL A 61 -3.72 7.71 15.53
CA VAL A 61 -2.81 8.71 14.93
C VAL A 61 -3.51 9.50 13.82
N VAL A 62 -4.30 8.85 12.94
CA VAL A 62 -5.07 9.56 11.91
C VAL A 62 -6.02 10.59 12.52
N LEU A 63 -6.64 10.27 13.66
CA LEU A 63 -7.51 11.20 14.38
C LEU A 63 -6.72 12.35 15.05
N ALA A 64 -5.53 12.06 15.59
CA ALA A 64 -4.67 13.02 16.28
C ALA A 64 -3.95 14.01 15.32
N GLU A 65 -3.67 13.59 14.09
CA GLU A 65 -2.95 14.40 13.10
C GLU A 65 -3.84 15.41 12.37
N GLY A 66 -5.17 15.25 12.38
CA GLY A 66 -6.17 16.22 11.93
C GLY A 66 -5.98 16.90 10.56
N GLY A 67 -5.00 16.53 9.73
CA GLY A 67 -4.61 17.27 8.52
C GLY A 67 -3.81 18.55 8.77
N TRP A 68 -3.03 18.63 9.87
CA TRP A 68 -2.27 19.84 10.22
C TRP A 68 -1.26 20.26 9.15
N ALA A 69 -0.56 19.29 8.55
CA ALA A 69 0.42 19.53 7.50
C ALA A 69 -0.23 20.16 6.26
N GLU A 70 -1.35 19.61 5.81
CA GLU A 70 -2.11 20.09 4.65
C GLU A 70 -2.68 21.50 4.86
N PHE A 71 -3.07 21.83 6.09
CA PHE A 71 -3.55 23.17 6.42
C PHE A 71 -2.44 24.23 6.29
N ILE A 72 -1.23 23.92 6.78
CA ILE A 72 -0.07 24.84 6.66
C ILE A 72 0.32 25.02 5.20
N MET A 73 0.35 23.93 4.42
CA MET A 73 0.64 24.01 2.99
C MET A 73 -0.40 24.85 2.23
N LYS A 74 -1.68 24.75 2.60
CA LYS A 74 -2.77 25.55 2.01
C LYS A 74 -2.67 27.03 2.37
N SER A 75 -2.47 27.34 3.65
CA SER A 75 -2.54 28.71 4.17
C SER A 75 -1.26 29.52 3.97
N GLY A 76 -0.16 28.85 3.62
CA GLY A 76 1.17 29.46 3.59
C GLY A 76 1.76 29.54 4.99
N TYR A 77 3.08 29.69 5.04
CA TYR A 77 3.79 29.78 6.32
C TYR A 77 3.63 31.17 6.93
N ASP A 78 2.93 31.23 8.07
CA ASP A 78 2.84 32.38 8.97
C ASP A 78 3.14 31.94 10.40
N ARG A 79 3.87 32.77 11.15
CA ARG A 79 4.37 32.40 12.48
C ARG A 79 3.23 32.24 13.49
N ASP A 80 2.27 33.15 13.49
CA ASP A 80 1.14 33.11 14.42
C ASP A 80 0.27 31.88 14.15
N ARG A 81 -0.06 31.63 12.88
CA ARG A 81 -0.77 30.40 12.47
C ARG A 81 -0.01 29.12 12.85
N PHE A 82 1.31 29.10 12.65
CA PHE A 82 2.16 27.97 13.05
C PHE A 82 2.09 27.70 14.56
N GLU A 83 2.25 28.74 15.38
CA GLU A 83 2.20 28.64 16.85
C GLU A 83 0.82 28.14 17.35
N GLN A 84 -0.27 28.64 16.74
CA GLN A 84 -1.62 28.13 17.01
C GLN A 84 -1.80 26.68 16.57
N LEU A 85 -1.28 26.27 15.40
CA LEU A 85 -1.35 24.88 14.93
C LEU A 85 -0.56 23.90 15.80
N VAL A 86 0.60 24.29 16.31
CA VAL A 86 1.32 23.48 17.31
C VAL A 86 0.48 23.33 18.58
N SER A 87 -0.21 24.38 19.00
CA SER A 87 -1.10 24.32 20.17
C SER A 87 -2.29 23.38 19.93
N ILE A 88 -2.89 23.40 18.73
CA ILE A 88 -3.97 22.48 18.34
C ILE A 88 -3.45 21.04 18.30
N SER A 89 -2.29 20.79 17.70
CA SER A 89 -1.73 19.44 17.57
C SER A 89 -1.30 18.87 18.92
N LEU A 90 -0.82 19.71 19.83
CA LEU A 90 -0.53 19.33 21.21
C LEU A 90 -1.81 18.90 21.95
N VAL A 91 -2.86 19.73 21.90
CA VAL A 91 -4.15 19.41 22.56
C VAL A 91 -4.75 18.13 21.97
N SER A 92 -4.78 18.01 20.64
CA SER A 92 -5.29 16.82 19.96
C SER A 92 -4.48 15.58 20.30
N GLY A 93 -3.14 15.68 20.27
CA GLY A 93 -2.23 14.59 20.63
C GLY A 93 -2.42 14.13 22.08
N VAL A 94 -2.55 15.06 23.03
CA VAL A 94 -2.80 14.74 24.45
C VAL A 94 -4.16 14.07 24.64
N LEU A 95 -5.22 14.60 24.00
CA LEU A 95 -6.56 14.03 24.11
C LEU A 95 -6.59 12.59 23.58
N VAL A 96 -6.06 12.35 22.38
CA VAL A 96 -6.09 11.02 21.76
C VAL A 96 -5.13 10.05 22.46
N THR A 97 -3.97 10.53 22.93
CA THR A 97 -3.06 9.70 23.75
C THR A 97 -3.74 9.29 25.06
N SER A 98 -4.48 10.20 25.70
CA SER A 98 -5.26 9.89 26.91
C SER A 98 -6.33 8.82 26.63
N VAL A 99 -6.98 8.84 25.46
CA VAL A 99 -7.91 7.78 25.04
C VAL A 99 -7.19 6.43 24.90
N GLY A 100 -6.01 6.40 24.28
CA GLY A 100 -5.20 5.19 24.16
C GLY A 100 -4.76 4.62 25.52
N LEU A 101 -4.29 5.49 26.43
CA LEU A 101 -3.93 5.12 27.80
C LEU A 101 -5.14 4.67 28.63
N GLY A 102 -6.31 5.29 28.43
CA GLY A 102 -7.57 4.84 29.02
C GLY A 102 -7.93 3.42 28.57
N GLY A 103 -7.78 3.12 27.28
CA GLY A 103 -7.94 1.77 26.74
C GLY A 103 -6.95 0.78 27.36
N ALA A 104 -5.68 1.16 27.49
CA ALA A 104 -4.66 0.35 28.15
C ALA A 104 -5.02 0.04 29.62
N PHE A 105 -5.50 1.05 30.37
CA PHE A 105 -5.90 0.90 31.76
C PHE A 105 -7.08 -0.07 31.91
N VAL A 106 -8.08 0.01 31.02
CA VAL A 106 -9.23 -0.91 31.01
C VAL A 106 -8.78 -2.34 30.72
N LEU A 107 -7.89 -2.56 29.75
CA LEU A 107 -7.33 -3.90 29.48
C LEU A 107 -6.57 -4.46 30.67
N TYR A 108 -5.77 -3.60 31.32
CA TYR A 108 -4.95 -4.00 32.47
C TYR A 108 -5.80 -4.36 33.69
N THR A 109 -6.84 -3.59 34.00
CA THR A 109 -7.62 -3.72 35.24
C THR A 109 -8.91 -4.51 35.07
N ALA A 110 -9.71 -4.22 34.04
CA ALA A 110 -11.05 -4.78 33.87
C ALA A 110 -11.04 -6.14 33.16
N PHE A 111 -10.11 -6.34 32.23
CA PHE A 111 -9.97 -7.59 31.46
C PHE A 111 -8.86 -8.52 31.96
N ALA A 112 -8.10 -8.11 32.99
CA ALA A 112 -6.95 -8.84 33.53
C ALA A 112 -5.87 -9.20 32.47
N GLN A 113 -5.81 -8.48 31.36
CA GLN A 113 -4.84 -8.67 30.28
C GLN A 113 -3.63 -7.75 30.47
N GLN A 114 -2.83 -8.03 31.50
CA GLN A 114 -1.74 -7.13 31.93
C GLN A 114 -0.69 -6.89 30.83
N ALA A 115 -0.23 -7.94 30.15
CA ALA A 115 0.79 -7.82 29.09
C ALA A 115 0.29 -6.99 27.90
N GLU A 116 -0.98 -7.16 27.52
CA GLU A 116 -1.61 -6.43 26.43
C GLU A 116 -1.81 -4.96 26.79
N GLY A 117 -2.30 -4.68 28.01
CA GLY A 117 -2.45 -3.33 28.54
C GLY A 117 -1.12 -2.57 28.57
N VAL A 118 -0.03 -3.21 29.02
CA VAL A 118 1.31 -2.59 29.01
C VAL A 118 1.76 -2.27 27.58
N LEU A 119 1.55 -3.18 26.63
CA LEU A 119 1.95 -2.93 25.24
C LEU A 119 1.15 -1.79 24.61
N VAL A 120 -0.16 -1.75 24.85
CA VAL A 120 -1.04 -0.65 24.40
C VAL A 120 -0.62 0.68 25.02
N ALA A 121 -0.23 0.69 26.29
CA ALA A 121 0.26 1.89 26.96
C ALA A 121 1.55 2.42 26.30
N ILE A 122 2.54 1.53 26.09
CA ILE A 122 3.80 1.89 25.42
C ILE A 122 3.52 2.40 24.01
N PHE A 123 2.66 1.71 23.25
CA PHE A 123 2.36 2.10 21.87
C PHE A 123 1.59 3.44 21.80
N SER A 124 0.76 3.74 22.79
CA SER A 124 0.04 5.02 22.88
C SER A 124 0.99 6.21 23.02
N CYS A 125 2.18 6.03 23.59
CA CYS A 125 3.21 7.07 23.66
C CYS A 125 3.72 7.54 22.28
N TRP A 126 3.42 6.82 21.20
CA TRP A 126 3.70 7.24 19.82
C TRP A 126 2.79 8.38 19.33
N ILE A 127 1.55 8.44 19.82
CA ILE A 127 0.48 9.30 19.26
C ILE A 127 0.80 10.78 19.43
N LEU A 128 1.19 11.20 20.63
CA LEU A 128 1.52 12.60 20.93
C LEU A 128 2.69 13.12 20.07
N PRO A 129 3.86 12.45 20.01
CA PRO A 129 4.93 12.82 19.08
C PRO A 129 4.47 12.88 17.63
N ALA A 130 3.65 11.93 17.18
CA ALA A 130 3.14 11.91 15.80
C ALA A 130 2.31 13.17 15.48
N ALA A 131 1.35 13.52 16.34
CA ALA A 131 0.52 14.71 16.18
C ALA A 131 1.35 16.00 16.05
N ILE A 132 2.34 16.19 16.93
CA ILE A 132 3.22 17.37 16.88
C ILE A 132 4.09 17.36 15.63
N THR A 133 4.64 16.20 15.26
CA THR A 133 5.55 16.05 14.12
C THR A 133 4.94 16.56 12.83
N THR A 134 3.65 16.28 12.59
CA THR A 134 2.98 16.68 11.33
C THR A 134 2.98 18.19 11.08
N VAL A 135 2.91 19.02 12.13
CA VAL A 135 2.99 20.47 12.01
C VAL A 135 4.38 20.91 11.54
N TYR A 136 5.43 20.36 12.16
CA TYR A 136 6.82 20.69 11.81
C TYR A 136 7.22 20.14 10.44
N ASP A 137 6.85 18.89 10.15
CA ASP A 137 7.09 18.24 8.86
C ASP A 137 6.36 18.99 7.73
N GLY A 138 5.09 19.36 7.94
CA GLY A 138 4.32 20.18 7.01
C GLY A 138 4.91 21.57 6.80
N THR A 139 5.49 22.18 7.83
CA THR A 139 6.19 23.47 7.74
C THR A 139 7.45 23.37 6.89
N LEU A 140 8.21 22.28 7.01
CA LEU A 140 9.38 22.05 6.15
C LEU A 140 8.97 21.95 4.67
N VAL A 141 7.86 21.26 4.38
CA VAL A 141 7.30 21.16 3.02
C VAL A 141 6.84 22.53 2.52
N ALA A 142 6.03 23.25 3.32
CA ALA A 142 5.49 24.56 2.96
C ALA A 142 6.58 25.60 2.69
N CYS A 143 7.71 25.51 3.40
CA CYS A 143 8.89 26.37 3.19
C CYS A 143 9.83 25.86 2.08
N GLY A 144 9.49 24.79 1.35
CA GLY A 144 10.30 24.23 0.28
C GLY A 144 11.62 23.60 0.76
N ARG A 145 11.70 23.15 2.02
CA ARG A 145 12.87 22.50 2.64
C ARG A 145 12.81 20.97 2.52
N LEU A 146 12.46 20.47 1.33
CA LEU A 146 12.26 19.05 1.05
C LEU A 146 13.51 18.20 1.33
N ARG A 147 14.70 18.73 1.04
CA ARG A 147 15.96 18.04 1.40
C ARG A 147 16.11 17.82 2.90
N ALA A 148 15.80 18.82 3.73
CA ALA A 148 15.91 18.68 5.19
C ALA A 148 14.90 17.63 5.69
N GLN A 149 13.67 17.70 5.19
CA GLN A 149 12.62 16.72 5.50
C GLN A 149 13.04 15.29 5.12
N ALA A 150 13.57 15.12 3.90
CA ALA A 150 14.03 13.83 3.41
C ALA A 150 15.18 13.25 4.24
N VAL A 151 16.17 14.08 4.60
CA VAL A 151 17.30 13.67 5.46
C VAL A 151 16.79 13.21 6.82
N VAL A 152 15.89 13.97 7.46
CA VAL A 152 15.31 13.59 8.75
C VAL A 152 14.57 12.25 8.65
N ARG A 153 13.78 12.03 7.59
CA ARG A 153 13.05 10.77 7.34
C ARG A 153 13.99 9.58 7.10
N ILE A 154 15.07 9.77 6.35
CA ILE A 154 16.07 8.71 6.12
C ILE A 154 16.71 8.31 7.44
N VAL A 155 17.20 9.30 8.22
CA VAL A 155 17.85 9.05 9.51
C VAL A 155 16.88 8.36 10.48
N SER A 156 15.62 8.80 10.55
CA SER A 156 14.64 8.17 11.44
C SER A 156 14.30 6.73 11.08
N GLU A 157 14.23 6.40 9.78
CA GLU A 157 13.94 5.03 9.34
C GLU A 157 15.13 4.11 9.64
N VAL A 158 16.36 4.57 9.40
CA VAL A 158 17.58 3.81 9.71
C VAL A 158 17.72 3.59 11.21
N VAL A 159 17.52 4.62 12.03
CA VAL A 159 17.59 4.50 13.50
C VAL A 159 16.47 3.59 14.01
N GLY A 160 15.23 3.77 13.54
CA GLY A 160 14.09 2.95 13.95
C GLY A 160 14.27 1.47 13.60
N PHE A 161 14.76 1.18 12.38
CA PHE A 161 15.12 -0.17 11.96
C PHE A 161 16.22 -0.76 12.83
N SER A 162 17.29 -0.01 13.10
CA SER A 162 18.43 -0.46 13.91
C SER A 162 18.00 -0.79 15.35
N VAL A 163 17.14 0.03 15.95
CA VAL A 163 16.56 -0.22 17.28
C VAL A 163 15.68 -1.45 17.27
N THR A 164 14.82 -1.60 16.26
CA THR A 164 13.96 -2.78 16.11
C THR A 164 14.80 -4.05 15.97
N ALA A 165 15.81 -4.04 15.12
CA ALA A 165 16.69 -5.17 14.88
C ALA A 165 17.45 -5.57 16.14
N THR A 166 18.07 -4.60 16.80
CA THR A 166 18.80 -4.84 18.06
C THR A 166 17.87 -5.39 19.14
N GLY A 167 16.68 -4.80 19.30
CA GLY A 167 15.68 -5.25 20.25
C GLY A 167 15.21 -6.68 19.96
N LEU A 168 15.00 -7.05 18.70
CA LEU A 168 14.64 -8.42 18.32
C LEU A 168 15.75 -9.42 18.62
N PHE A 169 17.01 -9.10 18.34
CA PHE A 169 18.15 -9.98 18.66
C PHE A 169 18.39 -10.12 20.16
N MET A 170 17.98 -9.14 20.96
CA MET A 170 18.01 -9.19 22.43
C MET A 170 16.80 -9.90 23.06
N GLY A 171 15.87 -10.43 22.26
CA GLY A 171 14.68 -11.11 22.77
C GLY A 171 13.56 -10.14 23.23
N GLY A 172 13.50 -8.92 22.68
CA GLY A 172 12.46 -7.94 22.98
C GLY A 172 11.08 -8.23 22.38
N HIS A 173 10.91 -9.36 21.69
CA HIS A 173 9.64 -9.81 21.08
C HIS A 173 8.90 -8.70 20.30
N ALA A 174 7.57 -8.61 20.40
CA ALA A 174 6.76 -7.58 19.76
C ALA A 174 7.07 -6.15 20.26
N ILE A 175 7.58 -5.99 21.48
CA ILE A 175 7.92 -4.68 22.07
C ILE A 175 9.04 -4.02 21.27
N ALA A 176 9.99 -4.79 20.73
CA ALA A 176 11.07 -4.26 19.91
C ALA A 176 10.56 -3.48 18.69
N LEU A 177 9.49 -3.96 18.03
CA LEU A 177 8.88 -3.27 16.89
C LEU A 177 8.20 -1.97 17.31
N VAL A 178 7.50 -1.98 18.45
CA VAL A 178 6.83 -0.80 19.00
C VAL A 178 7.85 0.27 19.38
N VAL A 179 8.91 -0.11 20.11
CA VAL A 179 9.97 0.81 20.53
C VAL A 179 10.70 1.39 19.32
N GLY A 180 11.04 0.57 18.32
CA GLY A 180 11.65 1.07 17.09
C GLY A 180 10.78 2.08 16.36
N ARG A 181 9.45 1.88 16.34
CA ARG A 181 8.50 2.83 15.77
C ARG A 181 8.46 4.15 16.54
N ILE A 182 8.43 4.10 17.88
CA ILE A 182 8.44 5.28 18.75
C ILE A 182 9.75 6.06 18.57
N VAL A 183 10.90 5.39 18.60
CA VAL A 183 12.20 6.02 18.42
C VAL A 183 12.28 6.68 17.04
N SER A 184 11.83 6.01 15.98
CA SER A 184 11.76 6.59 14.64
C SER A 184 10.95 7.90 14.66
N GLN A 185 9.75 7.88 15.27
CA GLN A 185 8.92 9.08 15.37
C GLN A 185 9.57 10.21 16.16
N LEU A 186 10.24 9.90 17.27
CA LEU A 186 10.96 10.89 18.08
C LEU A 186 12.13 11.51 17.29
N VAL A 187 12.86 10.73 16.50
CA VAL A 187 13.92 11.24 15.62
C VAL A 187 13.32 12.17 14.56
N ILE A 188 12.16 11.84 13.98
CA ILE A 188 11.48 12.74 13.03
C ILE A 188 11.09 14.05 13.72
N LEU A 189 10.49 13.96 14.92
CA LEU A 189 10.07 15.13 15.69
C LEU A 189 11.26 16.04 16.01
N VAL A 190 12.28 15.50 16.67
CA VAL A 190 13.48 16.24 17.09
C VAL A 190 14.20 16.82 15.87
N GLY A 191 14.38 16.02 14.81
CA GLY A 191 14.99 16.48 13.57
C GLY A 191 14.20 17.65 12.95
N SER A 192 12.88 17.53 12.86
CA SER A 192 12.03 18.56 12.26
C SER A 192 12.02 19.85 13.08
N VAL A 193 11.96 19.75 14.42
CA VAL A 193 12.08 20.90 15.34
C VAL A 193 13.44 21.59 15.16
N CYS A 194 14.52 20.81 15.09
CA CYS A 194 15.87 21.33 14.88
C CYS A 194 16.05 22.07 13.54
N PHE A 195 15.39 21.63 12.47
CA PHE A 195 15.46 22.31 11.17
C PHE A 195 14.53 23.52 11.06
N VAL A 196 13.36 23.49 11.70
CA VAL A 196 12.44 24.64 11.74
C VAL A 196 12.99 25.75 12.64
N ARG A 197 13.69 25.39 13.74
CA ARG A 197 14.33 26.32 14.70
C ARG A 197 13.37 27.31 15.34
N GLN A 198 12.11 26.91 15.55
CA GLN A 198 11.12 27.76 16.21
C GLN A 198 10.62 27.12 17.49
N LYS A 199 10.70 27.91 18.57
CA LYS A 199 10.07 27.61 19.85
C LYS A 199 8.66 28.22 19.81
N PRO A 200 7.61 27.41 19.72
CA PRO A 200 6.25 27.92 19.60
C PRO A 200 5.80 28.52 20.93
N ARG A 201 5.04 29.62 20.90
CA ARG A 201 4.28 30.08 22.05
C ARG A 201 2.93 29.38 22.01
N LEU A 202 2.48 28.85 23.14
CA LEU A 202 1.20 28.16 23.21
C LEU A 202 0.08 29.19 23.35
N HIS A 203 -0.70 29.38 22.30
CA HIS A 203 -1.92 30.18 22.32
C HIS A 203 -2.90 29.68 21.27
N LEU A 204 -4.20 29.87 21.52
CA LEU A 204 -5.28 29.35 20.69
C LEU A 204 -6.39 30.39 20.57
N THR A 205 -6.80 30.69 19.34
CA THR A 205 -7.97 31.53 19.08
C THR A 205 -9.14 30.67 18.60
N ARG A 206 -10.37 31.03 19.00
CA ARG A 206 -11.59 30.31 18.57
C ARG A 206 -11.76 30.34 17.05
N ALA A 207 -11.38 31.46 16.42
CA ALA A 207 -11.44 31.62 14.96
C ALA A 207 -10.54 30.58 14.25
N MET A 208 -9.29 30.43 14.71
CA MET A 208 -8.36 29.46 14.14
C MET A 208 -8.85 28.02 14.32
N VAL A 209 -9.37 27.67 15.50
CA VAL A 209 -9.93 26.33 15.76
C VAL A 209 -11.08 26.02 14.81
N ALA A 210 -11.99 26.97 14.59
CA ALA A 210 -13.11 26.80 13.67
C ALA A 210 -12.65 26.65 12.21
N GLU A 211 -11.70 27.48 11.76
CA GLU A 211 -11.14 27.43 10.41
C GLU A 211 -10.43 26.09 10.15
N VAL A 212 -9.57 25.68 11.10
CA VAL A 212 -8.84 24.41 11.02
C VAL A 212 -9.81 23.23 11.07
N ALA A 213 -10.76 23.18 12.01
CA ALA A 213 -11.73 22.07 12.10
C ALA A 213 -12.58 21.91 10.83
N ALA A 214 -13.00 23.01 10.21
CA ALA A 214 -13.76 23.00 8.96
C ALA A 214 -12.96 22.40 7.78
N PHE A 215 -11.63 22.59 7.76
CA PHE A 215 -10.73 21.99 6.78
C PHE A 215 -10.41 20.52 7.12
N SER A 216 -10.02 20.28 8.37
CA SER A 216 -9.58 19.00 8.91
C SER A 216 -10.59 17.88 8.72
N LYS A 217 -11.90 18.15 8.86
CA LYS A 217 -12.94 17.11 8.71
C LYS A 217 -12.87 16.38 7.36
N TYR A 218 -12.55 17.08 6.28
CA TYR A 218 -12.45 16.47 4.94
C TYR A 218 -11.17 15.64 4.79
N ILE A 219 -10.07 16.12 5.34
CA ILE A 219 -8.78 15.41 5.31
C ILE A 219 -8.85 14.15 6.17
N VAL A 220 -9.36 14.26 7.40
CA VAL A 220 -9.55 13.12 8.30
C VAL A 220 -10.51 12.11 7.68
N ALA A 221 -11.65 12.53 7.12
CA ALA A 221 -12.56 11.61 6.43
C ALA A 221 -11.87 10.85 5.29
N THR A 222 -11.06 11.54 4.48
CA THR A 222 -10.31 10.90 3.38
C THR A 222 -9.28 9.91 3.92
N ARG A 223 -8.52 10.28 4.95
CA ARG A 223 -7.54 9.41 5.60
C ARG A 223 -8.19 8.19 6.27
N LEU A 224 -9.37 8.35 6.87
CA LEU A 224 -10.15 7.25 7.44
C LEU A 224 -10.63 6.26 6.38
N ILE A 225 -11.06 6.73 5.21
CA ILE A 225 -11.43 5.86 4.08
C ILE A 225 -10.21 5.05 3.62
N ILE A 226 -9.05 5.69 3.47
CA ILE A 226 -7.80 5.03 3.08
C ILE A 226 -7.36 4.01 4.15
N PHE A 227 -7.48 4.38 5.43
CA PHE A 227 -7.19 3.53 6.57
C PHE A 227 -8.05 2.27 6.57
N LEU A 228 -9.38 2.42 6.44
CA LEU A 228 -10.30 1.30 6.37
C LEU A 228 -9.98 0.40 5.18
N GLY A 229 -9.65 0.96 4.01
CA GLY A 229 -9.22 0.17 2.86
C GLY A 229 -7.93 -0.65 3.11
N SER A 230 -7.01 -0.14 3.92
CA SER A 230 -5.67 -0.73 4.12
C SER A 230 -5.56 -1.65 5.34
N TYR A 231 -6.46 -1.50 6.31
CA TYR A 231 -6.40 -2.20 7.60
C TYR A 231 -7.68 -2.96 7.97
N SER A 232 -8.80 -2.79 7.24
CA SER A 232 -10.05 -3.52 7.54
C SER A 232 -9.86 -5.02 7.58
N GLY A 233 -9.09 -5.60 6.65
CA GLY A 233 -8.78 -7.03 6.63
C GLY A 233 -8.06 -7.47 7.91
N THR A 234 -6.95 -6.80 8.26
CA THR A 234 -6.18 -7.12 9.48
C THR A 234 -7.01 -6.93 10.75
N LEU A 235 -7.80 -5.86 10.84
CA LEU A 235 -8.66 -5.58 12.00
C LEU A 235 -9.79 -6.60 12.14
N ALA A 236 -10.45 -6.96 11.04
CA ALA A 236 -11.53 -7.93 11.09
C ALA A 236 -10.99 -9.33 11.42
N VAL A 237 -9.89 -9.76 10.79
CA VAL A 237 -9.27 -11.04 11.14
C VAL A 237 -8.83 -11.04 12.60
N GLY A 238 -8.16 -9.99 13.08
CA GLY A 238 -7.72 -9.93 14.48
C GLY A 238 -8.87 -9.88 15.49
N GLY A 239 -9.96 -9.17 15.16
CA GLY A 239 -11.13 -9.06 16.03
C GLY A 239 -12.01 -10.31 16.07
N PHE A 240 -12.18 -11.02 14.95
CA PHE A 240 -13.07 -12.19 14.87
C PHE A 240 -12.36 -13.54 14.99
N LEU A 241 -11.14 -13.66 14.46
CA LEU A 241 -10.41 -14.92 14.34
C LEU A 241 -9.18 -14.99 15.25
N GLY A 242 -8.81 -13.87 15.87
CA GLY A 242 -7.68 -13.77 16.77
C GLY A 242 -6.40 -13.30 16.09
N VAL A 243 -5.41 -12.99 16.94
CA VAL A 243 -4.19 -12.28 16.53
C VAL A 243 -3.26 -13.11 15.65
N THR A 244 -3.19 -14.43 15.85
CA THR A 244 -2.37 -15.33 15.02
C THR A 244 -2.82 -15.32 13.55
N GLU A 245 -4.12 -15.44 13.31
CA GLU A 245 -4.70 -15.36 11.97
C GLU A 245 -4.47 -13.98 11.34
N ALA A 246 -4.53 -12.91 12.15
CA ALA A 246 -4.21 -11.56 11.69
C ALA A 246 -2.74 -11.44 11.28
N GLY A 247 -1.83 -12.13 11.98
CA GLY A 247 -0.44 -12.28 11.61
C GLY A 247 -0.28 -12.94 10.24
N TYR A 248 -0.90 -14.10 10.03
CA TYR A 248 -0.85 -14.81 8.76
C TYR A 248 -1.40 -13.98 7.60
N TYR A 249 -2.55 -13.33 7.82
CA TYR A 249 -3.19 -12.48 6.84
C TYR A 249 -2.33 -11.26 6.49
N ARG A 250 -1.77 -10.58 7.51
CA ARG A 250 -0.93 -9.40 7.30
C ARG A 250 0.38 -9.73 6.58
N ALA A 251 0.98 -10.87 6.88
CA ALA A 251 2.16 -11.34 6.19
C ALA A 251 1.88 -11.60 4.69
N ALA A 252 0.76 -12.27 4.40
CA ALA A 252 0.32 -12.50 3.02
C ALA A 252 0.06 -11.19 2.27
N GLU A 253 -0.65 -10.23 2.90
CA GLU A 253 -0.88 -8.91 2.32
C GLU A 253 0.43 -8.18 2.00
N ARG A 254 1.43 -8.25 2.89
CA ARG A 254 2.72 -7.57 2.67
C ARG A 254 3.50 -8.12 1.49
N ILE A 255 3.54 -9.44 1.33
CA ILE A 255 4.22 -10.10 0.20
C ILE A 255 3.53 -9.70 -1.11
N VAL A 256 2.20 -9.81 -1.14
CA VAL A 256 1.41 -9.55 -2.35
C VAL A 256 1.42 -8.06 -2.70
N ALA A 257 1.40 -7.16 -1.70
CA ALA A 257 1.54 -5.72 -1.90
C ALA A 257 2.91 -5.33 -2.48
N ALA A 258 4.01 -5.93 -2.02
CA ALA A 258 5.33 -5.64 -2.56
C ALA A 258 5.40 -5.95 -4.08
N ILE A 259 4.81 -7.06 -4.51
CA ILE A 259 4.73 -7.42 -5.93
C ILE A 259 3.79 -6.47 -6.70
N SER A 260 2.66 -6.10 -6.11
CA SER A 260 1.72 -5.11 -6.69
C SER A 260 2.38 -3.76 -6.94
N GLU A 261 3.19 -3.27 -6.00
CA GLU A 261 3.86 -1.97 -6.11
C GLU A 261 4.92 -1.98 -7.21
N LEU A 262 5.70 -3.07 -7.31
CA LEU A 262 6.70 -3.26 -8.37
C LEU A 262 6.06 -3.27 -9.77
N MET A 263 4.83 -3.74 -9.89
CA MET A 263 4.08 -3.77 -11.15
C MET A 263 3.32 -2.46 -11.42
N GLY A 264 2.59 -1.96 -10.43
CA GLY A 264 1.59 -0.92 -10.61
C GLY A 264 2.14 0.46 -10.95
N GLU A 265 3.28 0.86 -10.37
CA GLU A 265 3.87 2.19 -10.62
C GLU A 265 4.41 2.34 -12.06
N PRO A 266 5.26 1.42 -12.59
CA PRO A 266 5.69 1.48 -13.98
C PRO A 266 4.54 1.40 -14.98
N ILE A 267 3.56 0.51 -14.72
CA ILE A 267 2.37 0.35 -15.58
C ILE A 267 1.58 1.67 -15.66
N ARG A 268 1.37 2.34 -14.53
CA ARG A 268 0.66 3.62 -14.49
C ARG A 268 1.40 4.71 -15.25
N ALA A 269 2.73 4.76 -15.12
CA ALA A 269 3.57 5.72 -15.85
C ALA A 269 3.51 5.49 -17.37
N LEU A 270 3.60 4.24 -17.82
CA LEU A 270 3.47 3.88 -19.24
C LEU A 270 2.06 4.20 -19.77
N ALA A 271 1.02 3.91 -18.99
CA ALA A 271 -0.36 4.25 -19.36
C ALA A 271 -0.54 5.76 -19.57
N TRP A 272 0.08 6.59 -18.73
CA TRP A 272 0.06 8.05 -18.91
C TRP A 272 0.69 8.50 -20.25
N VAL A 273 1.81 7.90 -20.64
CA VAL A 273 2.51 8.23 -21.88
C VAL A 273 1.68 7.81 -23.09
N GLU A 274 1.25 6.54 -23.12
CA GLU A 274 0.51 5.98 -24.25
C GLU A 274 -0.85 6.64 -24.45
N PHE A 275 -1.61 6.87 -23.36
CA PHE A 275 -2.93 7.48 -23.47
C PHE A 275 -2.87 8.95 -23.83
N ARG A 276 -1.83 9.68 -23.39
CA ARG A 276 -1.64 11.06 -23.83
C ARG A 276 -1.39 11.11 -25.34
N ARG A 277 -0.47 10.28 -25.82
CA ARG A 277 -0.19 10.16 -27.26
C ARG A 277 -1.44 9.80 -28.06
N ALA A 278 -2.24 8.86 -27.57
CA ALA A 278 -3.49 8.44 -28.21
C ALA A 278 -4.55 9.54 -28.24
N ARG A 279 -4.69 10.30 -27.14
CA ARG A 279 -5.60 11.46 -27.09
C ARG A 279 -5.18 12.53 -28.10
N ASP A 280 -3.91 12.91 -28.10
CA ASP A 280 -3.40 13.97 -28.99
C ASP A 280 -3.57 13.58 -30.48
N LEU A 281 -3.41 12.29 -30.82
CA LEU A 281 -3.71 11.76 -32.16
C LEU A 281 -5.22 11.73 -32.48
N GLY A 282 -6.05 11.42 -31.50
CA GLY A 282 -7.51 11.40 -31.65
C GLY A 282 -8.09 12.80 -31.88
N GLU A 283 -7.56 13.82 -31.21
CA GLU A 283 -7.93 15.24 -31.42
C GLU A 283 -7.59 15.71 -32.84
N LEU A 284 -6.49 15.23 -33.42
CA LEU A 284 -6.09 15.55 -34.80
C LEU A 284 -6.96 14.85 -35.85
N ASN A 285 -7.40 13.61 -35.58
CA ASN A 285 -8.06 12.75 -36.57
C ASN A 285 -9.58 12.61 -36.40
N GLY A 286 -10.18 13.20 -35.36
CA GLY A 286 -11.63 13.09 -35.08
C GLY A 286 -12.11 11.68 -34.75
N THR A 287 -11.22 10.79 -34.30
CA THR A 287 -11.50 9.36 -34.03
C THR A 287 -11.23 8.99 -32.57
N ASN A 288 -11.90 7.95 -32.06
CA ASN A 288 -11.73 7.48 -30.68
C ASN A 288 -10.48 6.60 -30.50
N VAL A 289 -9.31 7.14 -30.87
CA VAL A 289 -8.00 6.48 -30.75
C VAL A 289 -7.68 6.10 -29.31
N LEU A 290 -8.19 6.87 -28.33
CA LEU A 290 -7.98 6.63 -26.91
C LEU A 290 -8.63 5.32 -26.43
N ALA A 291 -9.84 4.99 -26.89
CA ALA A 291 -10.51 3.75 -26.51
C ALA A 291 -9.77 2.51 -27.02
N ASP A 292 -9.27 2.56 -28.25
CA ASP A 292 -8.50 1.47 -28.84
C ASP A 292 -7.13 1.31 -28.18
N ALA A 293 -6.44 2.41 -27.89
CA ALA A 293 -5.20 2.40 -27.12
C ALA A 293 -5.44 1.81 -25.71
N ALA A 294 -6.51 2.20 -25.03
CA ALA A 294 -6.89 1.65 -23.73
C ALA A 294 -7.20 0.15 -23.78
N ARG A 295 -7.94 -0.32 -24.80
CA ARG A 295 -8.17 -1.75 -25.02
C ARG A 295 -6.85 -2.50 -25.19
N GLN A 296 -5.98 -2.05 -26.10
CA GLN A 296 -4.71 -2.73 -26.37
C GLN A 296 -3.83 -2.75 -25.13
N PHE A 297 -3.77 -1.63 -24.40
CA PHE A 297 -3.01 -1.52 -23.16
C PHE A 297 -3.53 -2.48 -22.08
N LEU A 298 -4.86 -2.63 -21.93
CA LEU A 298 -5.44 -3.62 -21.01
C LEU A 298 -5.06 -5.05 -21.37
N VAL A 299 -5.07 -5.40 -22.66
CA VAL A 299 -4.64 -6.74 -23.10
C VAL A 299 -3.17 -6.96 -22.75
N TRP A 300 -2.27 -6.00 -23.04
CA TRP A 300 -0.86 -6.07 -22.65
C TRP A 300 -0.65 -6.10 -21.14
N LEU A 301 -1.48 -5.39 -20.39
CA LEU A 301 -1.48 -5.43 -18.93
C LEU A 301 -1.76 -6.85 -18.45
N PHE A 302 -2.79 -7.53 -18.97
CA PHE A 302 -3.08 -8.91 -18.60
C PHE A 302 -1.96 -9.88 -19.03
N VAL A 303 -1.29 -9.65 -20.17
CA VAL A 303 -0.15 -10.46 -20.61
C VAL A 303 0.99 -10.43 -19.59
N VAL A 304 1.21 -9.30 -18.92
CA VAL A 304 2.28 -9.16 -17.94
C VAL A 304 1.79 -9.55 -16.54
N ALA A 305 0.62 -9.07 -16.13
CA ALA A 305 0.10 -9.28 -14.78
C ALA A 305 -0.29 -10.74 -14.50
N SER A 306 -0.89 -11.43 -15.47
CA SER A 306 -1.38 -12.81 -15.27
C SER A 306 -0.27 -13.80 -14.93
N PRO A 307 0.84 -13.93 -15.70
CA PRO A 307 1.91 -14.87 -15.34
C PRO A 307 2.60 -14.50 -14.02
N VAL A 308 2.68 -13.21 -13.68
CA VAL A 308 3.29 -12.77 -12.41
C VAL A 308 2.42 -13.20 -11.23
N TYR A 309 1.13 -12.87 -11.23
CA TYR A 309 0.25 -13.19 -10.10
C TYR A 309 -0.09 -14.69 -10.01
N LEU A 310 -0.36 -15.35 -11.15
CA LEU A 310 -0.65 -16.79 -11.15
C LEU A 310 0.63 -17.62 -10.92
N GLY A 311 1.79 -17.17 -11.41
CA GLY A 311 3.06 -17.78 -11.08
C GLY A 311 3.35 -17.69 -9.58
N LEU A 312 3.16 -16.50 -8.98
CA LEU A 312 3.30 -16.28 -7.54
C LEU A 312 2.36 -17.16 -6.71
N MET A 313 1.12 -17.33 -7.17
CA MET A 313 0.16 -18.26 -6.55
C MET A 313 0.73 -19.68 -6.49
N LEU A 314 1.26 -20.20 -7.60
CA LEU A 314 1.78 -21.57 -7.69
C LEU A 314 3.05 -21.81 -6.88
N VAL A 315 3.88 -20.79 -6.68
CA VAL A 315 5.14 -20.90 -5.91
C VAL A 315 5.03 -20.36 -4.49
N SER A 316 3.83 -19.96 -4.07
CA SER A 316 3.60 -19.37 -2.75
C SER A 316 4.03 -20.27 -1.59
N PRO A 317 3.85 -21.62 -1.61
CA PRO A 317 4.29 -22.47 -0.50
C PRO A 317 5.81 -22.44 -0.32
N GLU A 318 6.56 -22.60 -1.41
CA GLU A 318 8.03 -22.55 -1.37
C GLU A 318 8.54 -21.17 -0.99
N LEU A 319 7.92 -20.12 -1.55
CA LEU A 319 8.28 -18.74 -1.24
C LEU A 319 8.10 -18.45 0.25
N ILE A 320 6.96 -18.81 0.84
CA ILE A 320 6.68 -18.61 2.26
C ILE A 320 7.66 -19.42 3.12
N HIS A 321 7.88 -20.69 2.77
CA HIS A 321 8.82 -21.54 3.50
C HIS A 321 10.25 -20.96 3.49
N ILE A 322 10.73 -20.52 2.33
CA ILE A 322 12.09 -19.98 2.18
C ILE A 322 12.22 -18.63 2.86
N VAL A 323 11.23 -17.75 2.69
CA VAL A 323 11.33 -16.35 3.07
C VAL A 323 10.94 -16.11 4.52
N LEU A 324 9.86 -16.72 4.99
CA LEU A 324 9.33 -16.54 6.34
C LEU A 324 9.59 -17.76 7.25
N GLY A 325 9.64 -18.97 6.68
CA GLY A 325 9.85 -20.21 7.43
C GLY A 325 8.56 -21.02 7.62
N GLU A 326 8.73 -22.23 8.16
CA GLU A 326 7.66 -23.23 8.32
C GLU A 326 6.47 -22.74 9.17
N LYS A 327 6.75 -21.93 10.20
CA LYS A 327 5.71 -21.36 11.08
C LYS A 327 4.69 -20.51 10.33
N TRP A 328 5.02 -20.03 9.13
CA TRP A 328 4.19 -19.14 8.32
C TRP A 328 3.45 -19.84 7.19
N MET A 329 3.57 -21.17 7.07
CA MET A 329 2.94 -21.93 5.99
C MET A 329 1.42 -21.68 5.81
N PRO A 330 0.61 -21.45 6.86
CA PRO A 330 -0.79 -21.06 6.68
C PRO A 330 -1.00 -19.79 5.83
N SER A 331 -0.01 -18.88 5.78
CA SER A 331 -0.06 -17.70 4.90
C SER A 331 0.03 -18.04 3.41
N ALA A 332 0.57 -19.20 3.01
CA ALA A 332 0.76 -19.54 1.60
C ALA A 332 -0.56 -19.59 0.82
N ILE A 333 -1.60 -20.21 1.39
CA ILE A 333 -2.91 -20.24 0.74
C ILE A 333 -3.56 -18.85 0.70
N ILE A 334 -3.32 -18.00 1.70
CA ILE A 334 -3.80 -16.62 1.70
C ILE A 334 -3.11 -15.83 0.58
N VAL A 335 -1.78 -15.97 0.42
CA VAL A 335 -1.03 -15.35 -0.68
C VAL A 335 -1.62 -15.77 -2.01
N SER A 336 -1.87 -17.06 -2.21
CA SER A 336 -2.49 -17.60 -3.42
C SER A 336 -3.83 -16.91 -3.74
N ILE A 337 -4.72 -16.78 -2.76
CA ILE A 337 -6.03 -16.14 -2.94
C ILE A 337 -5.86 -14.63 -3.23
N LEU A 338 -4.98 -13.94 -2.50
CA LEU A 338 -4.74 -12.51 -2.70
C LEU A 338 -4.05 -12.20 -4.05
N CYS A 339 -3.31 -13.14 -4.63
CA CYS A 339 -2.79 -12.99 -6.00
C CYS A 339 -3.93 -12.91 -7.03
N VAL A 340 -4.97 -13.73 -6.86
CA VAL A 340 -6.18 -13.65 -7.71
C VAL A 340 -6.89 -12.32 -7.50
N LYS A 341 -7.04 -11.86 -6.25
CA LYS A 341 -7.56 -10.52 -5.93
C LYS A 341 -6.80 -9.43 -6.69
N LEU A 342 -5.46 -9.45 -6.66
CA LEU A 342 -4.66 -8.43 -7.36
C LEU A 342 -4.78 -8.49 -8.89
N LEU A 343 -4.84 -9.69 -9.46
CA LEU A 343 -5.07 -9.83 -10.90
C LEU A 343 -6.40 -9.18 -11.32
N LEU A 344 -7.46 -9.38 -10.54
CA LEU A 344 -8.77 -8.76 -10.75
C LEU A 344 -8.74 -7.23 -10.57
N LEU A 345 -7.92 -6.72 -9.66
CA LEU A 345 -7.75 -5.27 -9.44
C LEU A 345 -6.82 -4.60 -10.46
N SER A 346 -6.02 -5.36 -11.20
CA SER A 346 -4.99 -4.82 -12.09
C SER A 346 -5.51 -3.80 -13.13
N PRO A 347 -6.72 -3.94 -13.72
CA PRO A 347 -7.24 -2.92 -14.64
C PRO A 347 -7.47 -1.56 -13.99
N GLY A 348 -7.56 -1.51 -12.67
CA GLY A 348 -7.62 -0.28 -11.89
C GLY A 348 -6.37 0.59 -12.01
N TYR A 349 -5.20 0.01 -12.32
CA TYR A 349 -3.94 0.77 -12.47
C TYR A 349 -4.02 1.82 -13.57
N ILE A 350 -4.79 1.57 -14.62
CA ILE A 350 -4.91 2.46 -15.77
C ILE A 350 -6.12 3.40 -15.69
N SER A 351 -7.03 3.17 -14.74
CA SER A 351 -8.26 3.97 -14.61
C SER A 351 -7.96 5.44 -14.32
N GLU A 352 -6.88 5.74 -13.60
CA GLU A 352 -6.45 7.12 -13.32
C GLU A 352 -6.03 7.91 -14.56
N PRO A 353 -4.99 7.49 -15.32
CA PRO A 353 -4.58 8.20 -16.53
C PRO A 353 -5.72 8.27 -17.53
N LEU A 354 -6.47 7.18 -17.68
CA LEU A 354 -7.54 7.08 -18.65
C LEU A 354 -8.70 8.05 -18.38
N LEU A 355 -9.18 8.13 -17.13
CA LEU A 355 -10.27 9.05 -16.76
C LEU A 355 -9.82 10.50 -16.68
N THR A 356 -8.54 10.74 -16.37
CA THR A 356 -8.03 12.11 -16.35
C THR A 356 -7.96 12.66 -17.77
N LEU A 357 -7.43 11.88 -18.72
CA LEU A 357 -7.31 12.30 -20.12
C LEU A 357 -8.67 12.39 -20.83
N SER A 358 -9.69 11.67 -20.36
CA SER A 358 -11.07 11.81 -20.85
C SER A 358 -11.90 12.85 -20.10
N GLY A 359 -11.33 13.59 -19.14
CA GLY A 359 -12.04 14.64 -18.37
C GLY A 359 -13.03 14.14 -17.30
N ASN A 360 -13.02 12.85 -16.97
CA ASN A 360 -13.99 12.20 -16.08
C ASN A 360 -13.41 11.75 -14.73
N ILE A 361 -12.28 12.32 -14.28
CA ILE A 361 -11.58 11.92 -13.05
C ILE A 361 -12.45 12.00 -11.78
N HIS A 362 -13.39 12.94 -11.72
CA HIS A 362 -14.31 13.12 -10.60
C HIS A 362 -15.17 11.87 -10.31
N ARG A 363 -15.45 11.05 -11.35
CA ARG A 363 -16.21 9.79 -11.21
C ARG A 363 -15.41 8.68 -10.54
N ARG A 364 -14.08 8.72 -10.64
CA ARG A 364 -13.20 7.71 -10.03
C ARG A 364 -13.39 7.68 -8.52
N MET A 365 -13.51 8.86 -7.89
CA MET A 365 -13.62 8.93 -6.44
C MET A 365 -14.86 8.20 -5.93
N ALA A 366 -16.03 8.46 -6.55
CA ALA A 366 -17.27 7.79 -6.17
C ALA A 366 -17.16 6.26 -6.31
N VAL A 367 -16.57 5.76 -7.41
CA VAL A 367 -16.39 4.31 -7.58
C VAL A 367 -15.38 3.72 -6.62
N THR A 368 -14.28 4.40 -6.32
CA THR A 368 -13.33 3.94 -5.30
C THR A 368 -13.99 3.85 -3.92
N MET A 369 -14.85 4.81 -3.55
CA MET A 369 -15.61 4.76 -2.30
C MET A 369 -16.58 3.59 -2.26
N VAL A 370 -17.33 3.36 -3.33
CA VAL A 370 -18.27 2.22 -3.42
C VAL A 370 -17.52 0.89 -3.35
N ASN A 371 -16.42 0.74 -4.08
CA ASN A 371 -15.59 -0.47 -4.05
C ASN A 371 -14.99 -0.72 -2.65
N ALA A 372 -14.50 0.33 -1.99
CA ALA A 372 -14.00 0.23 -0.62
C ALA A 372 -15.12 -0.17 0.35
N ALA A 373 -16.30 0.43 0.25
CA ALA A 373 -17.45 0.08 1.09
C ALA A 373 -17.89 -1.38 0.90
N VAL A 374 -17.98 -1.86 -0.34
CA VAL A 374 -18.31 -3.26 -0.65
C VAL A 374 -17.24 -4.21 -0.12
N SER A 375 -15.96 -3.86 -0.27
CA SER A 375 -14.84 -4.64 0.28
C SER A 375 -14.95 -4.77 1.80
N VAL A 376 -15.15 -3.65 2.51
CA VAL A 376 -15.31 -3.64 3.98
C VAL A 376 -16.54 -4.42 4.41
N LEU A 377 -17.66 -4.28 3.71
CA LEU A 377 -18.89 -5.03 3.99
C LEU A 377 -18.66 -6.55 3.89
N PHE A 378 -18.02 -7.01 2.82
CA PHE A 378 -17.71 -8.42 2.66
C PHE A 378 -16.68 -8.94 3.68
N ILE A 379 -15.73 -8.10 4.10
CA ILE A 379 -14.84 -8.46 5.20
C ILE A 379 -15.66 -8.69 6.47
N ILE A 380 -16.54 -7.76 6.85
CA ILE A 380 -17.32 -7.86 8.09
C ILE A 380 -18.25 -9.09 8.08
N ILE A 381 -18.88 -9.39 6.94
CA ILE A 381 -19.81 -10.53 6.81
C ILE A 381 -19.06 -11.86 6.87
N PHE A 382 -17.91 -11.98 6.20
CA PHE A 382 -17.20 -13.26 6.06
C PHE A 382 -16.09 -13.48 7.07
N ALA A 383 -15.62 -12.45 7.80
CA ALA A 383 -14.63 -12.61 8.85
C ALA A 383 -14.98 -13.68 9.90
N PRO A 384 -16.23 -13.76 10.41
CA PRO A 384 -16.61 -14.79 11.38
C PRO A 384 -16.59 -16.22 10.82
N MET A 385 -16.62 -16.38 9.49
CA MET A 385 -16.67 -17.69 8.82
C MET A 385 -15.28 -18.33 8.64
N GLY A 386 -14.22 -17.65 9.08
CA GLY A 386 -12.84 -18.14 8.99
C GLY A 386 -11.98 -17.38 7.99
N LEU A 387 -10.67 -17.57 8.11
CA LEU A 387 -9.66 -16.83 7.36
C LEU A 387 -9.79 -17.04 5.84
N LEU A 388 -10.02 -18.29 5.42
CA LEU A 388 -10.15 -18.63 4.00
C LEU A 388 -11.42 -18.01 3.40
N ALA A 389 -12.53 -17.99 4.15
CA ALA A 389 -13.77 -17.35 3.71
C ALA A 389 -13.59 -15.83 3.55
N LEU A 390 -12.89 -15.18 4.48
CA LEU A 390 -12.52 -13.77 4.36
C LEU A 390 -11.61 -13.52 3.15
N ALA A 391 -10.57 -14.33 2.95
CA ALA A 391 -9.68 -14.19 1.80
C ALA A 391 -10.44 -14.37 0.48
N ALA A 392 -11.34 -15.35 0.40
CA ALA A 392 -12.20 -15.57 -0.77
C ALA A 392 -13.17 -14.40 -1.01
N SER A 393 -13.73 -13.81 0.05
CA SER A 393 -14.61 -12.63 -0.06
C SER A 393 -13.89 -11.42 -0.65
N GLN A 394 -12.55 -11.33 -0.47
CA GLN A 394 -11.74 -10.31 -1.13
C GLN A 394 -11.65 -10.50 -2.64
N CYS A 395 -11.64 -11.74 -3.14
CA CYS A 395 -11.74 -11.99 -4.58
C CYS A 395 -13.10 -11.58 -5.14
N VAL A 396 -14.18 -11.83 -4.40
CA VAL A 396 -15.54 -11.36 -4.78
C VAL A 396 -15.60 -9.84 -4.83
N SER A 397 -15.03 -9.17 -3.83
CA SER A 397 -14.90 -7.70 -3.76
C SER A 397 -14.07 -7.14 -4.92
N ALA A 398 -13.00 -7.85 -5.31
CA ALA A 398 -12.16 -7.48 -6.44
C ALA A 398 -12.89 -7.68 -7.78
N SER A 399 -13.68 -8.75 -7.94
CA SER A 399 -14.55 -8.96 -9.11
C SER A 399 -15.60 -7.85 -9.25
N PHE A 400 -16.18 -7.41 -8.14
CA PHE A 400 -17.05 -6.23 -8.13
C PHE A 400 -16.29 -4.97 -8.58
N SER A 401 -15.08 -4.77 -8.06
CA SER A 401 -14.21 -3.63 -8.42
C SER A 401 -13.76 -3.64 -9.89
N LEU A 402 -13.52 -4.82 -10.45
CA LEU A 402 -13.26 -5.03 -11.87
C LEU A 402 -14.47 -4.59 -12.69
N THR A 403 -15.67 -5.00 -12.28
CA THR A 403 -16.92 -4.68 -12.96
C THR A 403 -17.20 -3.18 -12.95
N THR A 404 -17.01 -2.50 -11.82
CA THR A 404 -17.21 -1.05 -11.73
C THR A 404 -16.17 -0.27 -12.52
N SER A 405 -14.90 -0.71 -12.49
CA SER A 405 -13.83 -0.14 -13.32
C SER A 405 -14.14 -0.31 -14.81
N ALA A 406 -14.54 -1.50 -15.23
CA ALA A 406 -14.91 -1.78 -16.61
C ALA A 406 -16.10 -0.92 -17.05
N ARG A 407 -17.16 -0.82 -16.25
CA ARG A 407 -18.33 0.03 -16.56
C ARG A 407 -17.97 1.49 -16.77
N ILE A 408 -17.11 2.05 -15.93
CA ILE A 408 -16.65 3.43 -16.09
C ILE A 408 -15.85 3.60 -17.39
N GLN A 409 -14.95 2.66 -17.69
CA GLN A 409 -14.15 2.71 -18.91
C GLN A 409 -14.99 2.52 -20.18
N ILE A 410 -16.02 1.67 -20.15
CA ILE A 410 -17.00 1.54 -21.23
C ILE A 410 -17.76 2.86 -21.40
N ARG A 411 -18.32 3.41 -20.32
CA ARG A 411 -19.26 4.53 -20.39
C ARG A 411 -18.60 5.86 -20.76
N TYR A 412 -17.42 6.13 -20.23
CA TYR A 412 -16.79 7.44 -20.35
C TYR A 412 -15.67 7.51 -21.37
N VAL A 413 -15.17 6.36 -21.83
CA VAL A 413 -14.12 6.29 -22.86
C VAL A 413 -14.55 5.48 -24.08
N GLY A 414 -15.49 4.54 -23.93
CA GLY A 414 -15.91 3.67 -25.03
C GLY A 414 -15.07 2.42 -25.18
N VAL A 415 -14.35 1.99 -24.14
CA VAL A 415 -13.51 0.78 -24.19
C VAL A 415 -14.38 -0.46 -24.39
N ASN A 416 -14.07 -1.25 -25.43
CA ASN A 416 -14.77 -2.51 -25.69
C ASN A 416 -14.21 -3.65 -24.83
N TRP A 417 -14.74 -3.79 -23.61
CA TRP A 417 -14.32 -4.80 -22.65
C TRP A 417 -14.60 -6.25 -23.09
N ARG A 418 -15.62 -6.47 -23.94
CA ARG A 418 -15.85 -7.78 -24.53
C ARG A 418 -14.65 -8.20 -25.36
N LYS A 419 -14.15 -7.30 -26.21
CA LYS A 419 -12.91 -7.55 -26.98
C LYS A 419 -11.71 -7.71 -26.05
N VAL A 420 -11.54 -6.86 -25.03
CA VAL A 420 -10.44 -7.02 -24.04
C VAL A 420 -10.40 -8.43 -23.45
N ILE A 421 -11.54 -8.94 -22.98
CA ILE A 421 -11.62 -10.28 -22.39
C ILE A 421 -11.36 -11.36 -23.44
N THR A 422 -12.04 -11.30 -24.59
CA THR A 422 -11.85 -12.29 -25.66
C THR A 422 -10.40 -12.34 -26.14
N ASP A 423 -9.80 -11.18 -26.44
CA ASP A 423 -8.41 -11.08 -26.90
C ASP A 423 -7.43 -11.58 -25.84
N SER A 424 -7.66 -11.23 -24.56
CA SER A 424 -6.82 -11.69 -23.46
C SER A 424 -6.90 -13.22 -23.28
N ILE A 425 -8.10 -13.81 -23.37
CA ILE A 425 -8.27 -15.26 -23.27
C ILE A 425 -7.59 -15.97 -24.44
N HIS A 426 -7.78 -15.51 -25.67
CA HIS A 426 -7.17 -16.14 -26.85
C HIS A 426 -5.64 -16.00 -26.84
N MET A 427 -5.14 -14.84 -26.44
CA MET A 427 -3.71 -14.54 -26.47
C MET A 427 -2.94 -15.16 -25.30
N ILE A 428 -3.56 -15.27 -24.12
CA ILE A 428 -2.87 -15.61 -22.88
C ILE A 428 -3.35 -16.94 -22.29
N GLY A 429 -4.60 -17.34 -22.54
CA GLY A 429 -5.22 -18.55 -21.97
C GLY A 429 -4.40 -19.83 -22.20
N PRO A 430 -3.99 -20.16 -23.44
CA PRO A 430 -3.15 -21.33 -23.71
C PRO A 430 -1.80 -21.27 -22.97
N SER A 431 -1.16 -20.10 -22.96
CA SER A 431 0.15 -19.86 -22.32
C SER A 431 0.08 -20.01 -20.80
N ILE A 432 -0.97 -19.50 -20.16
CA ILE A 432 -1.22 -19.70 -18.72
C ILE A 432 -1.51 -21.16 -18.43
N GLY A 433 -2.34 -21.82 -19.26
CA GLY A 433 -2.66 -23.24 -19.10
C GLY A 433 -1.40 -24.11 -19.14
N LEU A 434 -0.52 -23.87 -20.11
CA LEU A 434 0.76 -24.58 -20.20
C LEU A 434 1.67 -24.27 -19.01
N MET A 435 1.78 -23.01 -18.60
CA MET A 435 2.57 -22.61 -17.43
C MET A 435 2.08 -23.35 -16.17
N MET A 436 0.76 -23.35 -15.91
CA MET A 436 0.17 -24.04 -14.76
C MET A 436 0.41 -25.54 -14.83
N ALA A 437 0.17 -26.17 -15.99
CA ALA A 437 0.40 -27.60 -16.19
C ALA A 437 1.88 -27.99 -15.98
N ALA A 438 2.82 -27.20 -16.49
CA ALA A 438 4.25 -27.44 -16.36
C ALA A 438 4.76 -27.27 -14.93
N VAL A 439 4.26 -26.28 -14.19
CA VAL A 439 4.66 -26.05 -12.79
C VAL A 439 4.05 -27.11 -11.87
N LEU A 440 2.79 -27.50 -12.09
CA LEU A 440 2.14 -28.57 -11.32
C LEU A 440 2.74 -29.95 -11.63
N SER A 441 3.08 -30.26 -12.87
CA SER A 441 3.78 -31.50 -13.20
C SER A 441 5.18 -31.55 -12.58
N LEU A 442 5.89 -30.43 -12.59
CA LEU A 442 7.18 -30.30 -11.92
C LEU A 442 7.05 -30.47 -10.40
N GLN A 443 5.96 -30.03 -9.79
CA GLN A 443 5.73 -30.23 -8.36
C GLN A 443 5.74 -31.71 -7.97
N TYR A 444 5.05 -32.57 -8.73
CA TYR A 444 5.09 -34.02 -8.48
C TYR A 444 6.51 -34.59 -8.60
N ALA A 445 7.29 -34.12 -9.58
CA ALA A 445 8.68 -34.57 -9.77
C ALA A 445 9.61 -34.09 -8.63
N VAL A 446 9.41 -32.86 -8.16
CA VAL A 446 10.14 -32.27 -7.02
C VAL A 446 9.88 -33.05 -5.73
N GLU A 447 8.62 -33.36 -5.46
CA GLU A 447 8.20 -34.13 -4.28
C GLU A 447 8.75 -35.56 -4.34
N PHE A 448 8.68 -36.21 -5.50
CA PHE A 448 9.23 -37.54 -5.70
C PHE A 448 10.76 -37.59 -5.51
N ALA A 449 11.48 -36.57 -5.99
CA ALA A 449 12.93 -36.48 -5.90
C ALA A 449 13.44 -35.86 -4.57
N ALA A 450 12.55 -35.51 -3.64
CA ALA A 450 12.86 -34.83 -2.38
C ALA A 450 13.82 -33.63 -2.56
N MET A 451 13.60 -32.83 -3.61
CA MET A 451 14.52 -31.74 -3.94
C MET A 451 14.52 -30.63 -2.87
N PRO A 452 15.67 -29.96 -2.62
CA PRO A 452 15.72 -28.80 -1.74
C PRO A 452 14.74 -27.71 -2.17
N THR A 453 14.00 -27.12 -1.22
CA THR A 453 12.93 -26.13 -1.50
C THR A 453 13.42 -24.94 -2.34
N ILE A 454 14.65 -24.49 -2.11
CA ILE A 454 15.26 -23.37 -2.86
C ILE A 454 15.41 -23.74 -4.34
N LEU A 455 15.95 -24.93 -4.63
CA LEU A 455 16.11 -25.40 -6.00
C LEU A 455 14.74 -25.59 -6.66
N ALA A 456 13.77 -26.17 -5.94
CA ALA A 456 12.40 -26.32 -6.41
C ALA A 456 11.76 -24.98 -6.79
N LEU A 457 11.91 -23.94 -5.96
CA LEU A 457 11.41 -22.60 -6.25
C LEU A 457 11.99 -22.05 -7.56
N PHE A 458 13.32 -22.05 -7.70
CA PHE A 458 13.97 -21.52 -8.90
C PHE A 458 13.62 -22.31 -10.15
N LEU A 459 13.52 -23.65 -10.06
CA LEU A 459 13.09 -24.49 -11.17
C LEU A 459 11.64 -24.21 -11.57
N LYS A 460 10.71 -24.09 -10.61
CA LYS A 460 9.31 -23.73 -10.88
C LYS A 460 9.19 -22.37 -11.57
N ILE A 461 9.94 -21.37 -11.11
CA ILE A 461 9.97 -20.05 -11.75
C ILE A 461 10.53 -20.13 -13.17
N ALA A 462 11.66 -20.82 -13.37
CA ALA A 462 12.30 -20.96 -14.67
C ALA A 462 11.41 -21.71 -15.67
N VAL A 463 10.90 -22.89 -15.29
CA VAL A 463 10.02 -23.71 -16.12
C VAL A 463 8.72 -22.98 -16.43
N GLY A 464 8.10 -22.34 -15.43
CA GLY A 464 6.88 -21.55 -15.65
C GLY A 464 7.11 -20.39 -16.61
N THR A 465 8.23 -19.66 -16.45
CA THR A 465 8.57 -18.53 -17.33
C THR A 465 8.84 -19.00 -18.75
N VAL A 466 9.63 -20.05 -18.94
CA VAL A 466 9.94 -20.60 -20.27
C VAL A 466 8.68 -21.14 -20.93
N ALA A 467 7.85 -21.90 -20.22
CA ALA A 467 6.58 -22.43 -20.73
C ALA A 467 5.64 -21.31 -21.16
N TYR A 468 5.49 -20.27 -20.33
CA TYR A 468 4.65 -19.12 -20.64
C TYR A 468 5.16 -18.34 -21.86
N VAL A 469 6.43 -17.93 -21.83
CA VAL A 469 7.03 -17.05 -22.87
C VAL A 469 7.09 -17.77 -24.20
N SER A 470 7.50 -19.04 -24.23
CA SER A 470 7.60 -19.81 -25.48
C SER A 470 6.24 -19.93 -26.18
N LEU A 471 5.20 -20.38 -25.46
CA LEU A 471 3.87 -20.52 -26.04
C LEU A 471 3.25 -19.16 -26.38
N PHE A 472 3.48 -18.14 -25.55
CA PHE A 472 3.02 -16.78 -25.84
C PHE A 472 3.61 -16.24 -27.15
N LEU A 473 4.91 -16.42 -27.38
CA LEU A 473 5.57 -15.99 -28.62
C LEU A 473 5.04 -16.75 -29.84
N ILE A 474 4.76 -18.05 -29.70
CA ILE A 474 4.15 -18.87 -30.76
C ILE A 474 2.74 -18.36 -31.07
N VAL A 475 1.87 -18.27 -30.06
CA VAL A 475 0.48 -17.79 -30.22
C VAL A 475 0.47 -16.39 -30.85
N ARG A 476 1.36 -15.50 -30.41
CA ARG A 476 1.53 -14.15 -30.99
C ARG A 476 1.99 -14.20 -32.44
N PHE A 477 2.94 -15.07 -32.79
CA PHE A 477 3.40 -15.25 -34.16
C PHE A 477 2.27 -15.72 -35.08
N TRP A 478 1.48 -16.69 -34.62
CA TRP A 478 0.32 -17.21 -35.35
C TRP A 478 -0.77 -16.16 -35.56
N MET A 479 -1.13 -15.40 -34.52
CA MET A 479 -2.12 -14.32 -34.64
C MET A 479 -1.67 -13.18 -35.56
N ARG A 480 -0.36 -12.91 -35.66
CA ARG A 480 0.19 -11.95 -36.63
C ARG A 480 0.11 -12.46 -38.07
N ARG A 481 0.24 -13.78 -38.27
CA ARG A 481 0.27 -14.41 -39.60
C ARG A 481 -1.12 -14.72 -40.15
N PHE A 482 -2.10 -14.98 -39.28
CA PHE A 482 -3.49 -15.26 -39.63
C PHE A 482 -4.43 -14.37 -38.79
N PRO A 483 -4.59 -13.09 -39.16
CA PRO A 483 -5.54 -12.22 -38.46
C PRO A 483 -6.95 -12.78 -38.62
N THR A 484 -7.65 -12.98 -37.50
CA THR A 484 -9.07 -13.38 -37.52
C THR A 484 -9.88 -12.33 -38.29
N PRO A 485 -10.76 -12.72 -39.22
CA PRO A 485 -11.62 -11.76 -39.91
C PRO A 485 -12.49 -11.01 -38.89
N ALA A 486 -12.58 -9.68 -39.08
CA ALA A 486 -13.10 -8.70 -38.12
C ALA A 486 -14.60 -8.85 -37.82
#